data_AF-A0A1H4Y3S4-F1
#
_entry.id   AF-A0A1H4Y3S4-F1
#
_cell.length_a   1.000
_cell.length_b   1.000
_cell.length_c   1.000
_cell.angle_alpha   90.00
_cell.angle_beta   90.00
_cell.angle_gamma   90.00
#
_symmetry.space_group_name_H-M   'P 1'
#
loop_
_entity.id
_entity.type
_entity.pdbx_description
1 polymer ?
#
loop_
_entity_poly.entity_id
_entity_poly.type
_entity_poly.pdbx_seq_one_letter_code
_entity_poly.pdbx_strand_id
1 'polypeptide(L)' 'MELLAAALFQRPVTVWLHRGLGDNYGDIPLDKGGIIEQITPVSVRIRCIDGSKMYYSRDNVEFRV' A
#
# COMPACT_ATOMS: atom_id res chain seq x y z
N MET A 1 -7.72 21.98 6.73
CA MET A 1 -7.87 20.51 6.89
C MET A 1 -6.57 19.78 6.47
N GLU A 2 -5.41 20.20 6.97
CA GLU A 2 -4.12 19.61 6.55
C GLU A 2 -3.68 18.45 7.47
N LEU A 3 -4.12 18.47 8.73
CA LEU A 3 -3.71 17.51 9.77
C LEU A 3 -4.24 16.08 9.54
N LEU A 4 -5.40 15.93 8.88
CA LEU A 4 -6.02 14.62 8.65
C LEU A 4 -5.31 13.84 7.53
N ALA A 5 -4.87 14.54 6.49
CA ALA A 5 -4.11 13.93 5.39
C ALA A 5 -2.73 13.45 5.88
N ALA A 6 -2.03 14.26 6.69
CA ALA A 6 -0.73 13.88 7.27
C ALA A 6 -0.82 12.65 8.18
N ALA A 7 -1.91 12.51 8.97
CA ALA A 7 -2.11 11.37 9.84
C ALA A 7 -2.32 10.04 9.07
N LEU A 8 -2.91 10.09 7.88
CA LEU A 8 -3.06 8.91 7.01
C LEU A 8 -1.70 8.41 6.49
N PHE A 9 -0.73 9.30 6.26
CA PHE A 9 0.66 8.95 5.91
C PHE A 9 1.48 8.40 7.09
N GLN A 10 0.92 8.27 8.28
CA GLN A 10 1.62 7.74 9.47
C GLN A 10 1.02 6.43 9.97
N ARG A 11 -0.07 5.95 9.38
CA ARG A 11 -0.66 4.66 9.75
C ARG A 11 -0.02 3.55 8.92
N PRO A 12 0.37 2.43 9.55
CA PRO A 12 0.78 1.26 8.79
C PRO A 12 -0.42 0.79 7.96
N VAL A 13 -0.18 0.58 6.67
CA VAL A 13 -1.12 -0.03 5.73
C VAL A 13 -0.53 -1.34 5.24
N THR A 14 -1.38 -2.34 5.06
CA THR A 14 -1.03 -3.58 4.38
C THR A 14 -1.43 -3.45 2.91
N VAL A 15 -0.53 -3.83 2.00
CA VAL A 15 -0.80 -3.84 0.56
C VAL A 15 -1.30 -5.21 0.13
N TRP A 16 -2.37 -5.24 -0.65
CA TRP A 16 -3.02 -6.45 -1.15
C TRP A 16 -3.11 -6.43 -2.66
N LEU A 17 -2.99 -7.58 -3.31
CA LEU A 17 -3.28 -7.67 -4.75
C LEU A 17 -4.77 -7.44 -5.04
N HIS A 18 -5.07 -6.70 -6.09
CA HIS A 18 -6.45 -6.48 -6.51
C HIS A 18 -7.10 -7.79 -6.97
N ARG A 19 -8.32 -8.05 -6.49
CA ARG A 19 -9.12 -9.19 -6.95
C ARG A 19 -9.63 -8.88 -8.37
N GLY A 20 -8.95 -9.41 -9.38
CA GLY A 20 -9.29 -9.17 -10.77
C GLY A 20 -8.29 -9.69 -11.80
N LEU A 21 -7.06 -10.01 -11.38
CA LEU A 21 -6.05 -10.65 -12.22
C LEU A 21 -6.22 -12.18 -12.28
N GLY A 22 -7.43 -12.61 -12.64
CA GLY A 22 -7.69 -13.92 -13.28
C GLY A 22 -7.74 -15.17 -12.41
N ASP A 23 -7.10 -15.20 -11.24
CA ASP A 23 -6.97 -16.46 -10.48
C ASP A 23 -7.57 -16.38 -9.08
N ASN A 24 -8.10 -17.52 -8.63
CA ASN A 24 -8.67 -17.81 -7.30
C ASN A 24 -7.71 -17.61 -6.11
N TYR A 25 -6.62 -16.86 -6.31
CA TYR A 25 -5.79 -16.39 -5.24
C TYR A 25 -6.58 -15.31 -4.49
N GLY A 26 -7.04 -15.68 -3.30
CA GLY A 26 -7.77 -14.80 -2.39
C GLY A 26 -6.98 -13.55 -2.04
N ASP A 27 -7.46 -12.79 -1.06
CA ASP A 27 -6.72 -11.64 -0.54
C ASP A 27 -5.30 -12.08 -0.13
N ILE A 28 -4.29 -11.77 -0.95
CA ILE A 28 -2.88 -12.04 -0.64
C ILE A 28 -2.25 -10.73 -0.20
N PRO A 29 -1.79 -10.63 1.06
CA PRO A 29 -0.99 -9.50 1.47
C PRO A 29 0.39 -9.61 0.81
N LEU A 30 0.80 -8.54 0.13
CA LEU A 30 2.11 -8.41 -0.52
C LEU A 30 3.22 -8.00 0.45
N ASP A 31 2.84 -7.46 1.61
CA ASP A 31 3.75 -7.05 2.66
C ASP A 31 3.19 -7.35 4.06
N LYS A 32 4.01 -7.10 5.08
CA LYS A 32 3.65 -7.24 6.50
C LYS A 32 3.11 -5.93 7.10
N GLY A 33 2.70 -4.99 6.26
CA GLY A 33 2.39 -3.62 6.65
C GLY A 33 3.57 -2.67 6.53
N GLY A 34 3.29 -1.43 6.18
CA GLY A 34 4.28 -0.37 6.05
C GLY A 34 3.67 1.03 6.00
N ILE A 35 4.51 2.06 6.02
CA ILE A 35 4.08 3.45 6.00
C ILE A 35 4.11 3.97 4.57
N ILE A 36 3.02 4.56 4.10
CA ILE A 36 3.00 5.28 2.83
C ILE A 36 3.92 6.49 2.94
N GLU A 37 4.98 6.53 2.13
CA GLU A 37 5.87 7.69 2.06
C GLU A 37 5.52 8.62 0.90
N GLN A 38 4.98 8.08 -0.18
CA GLN A 38 4.69 8.85 -1.39
C GLN A 38 3.56 8.18 -2.18
N ILE A 39 2.63 9.01 -2.66
CA ILE A 39 1.59 8.59 -3.60
C ILE A 39 1.77 9.42 -4.88
N THR A 40 1.83 8.73 -6.01
CA THR A 40 1.74 9.32 -7.35
C THR A 40 0.47 8.82 -8.04
N PRO A 41 0.10 9.36 -9.21
CA PRO A 41 -1.03 8.84 -9.97
C PRO A 41 -0.89 7.36 -10.35
N VAL A 42 0.34 6.87 -10.55
CA VAL A 42 0.62 5.52 -11.08
C VAL A 42 1.14 4.54 -10.02
N SER A 43 1.78 5.05 -8.97
CA SER A 43 2.46 4.20 -7.99
C SER A 43 2.41 4.75 -6.57
N VAL A 44 2.60 3.86 -5.60
CA VAL A 44 2.75 4.19 -4.18
C VAL A 44 4.08 3.63 -3.70
N ARG A 45 4.84 4.45 -2.96
CA ARG A 45 6.04 4.01 -2.24
C ARG A 45 5.69 3.75 -0.79
N ILE A 46 5.94 2.53 -0.36
CA ILE A 46 5.77 2.07 1.03
C ILE A 46 7.16 1.88 1.64
N ARG A 47 7.34 2.35 2.87
CA ARG A 47 8.45 1.94 3.73
C ARG A 47 7.98 0.83 4.66
N CYS A 48 8.52 -0.36 4.45
CA CYS A 48 8.25 -1.55 5.25
C CYS A 48 8.83 -1.43 6.66
N ILE A 49 8.37 -2.29 7.57
CA ILE A 49 8.81 -2.33 8.97
C ILE A 49 10.32 -2.59 9.09
N ASP A 50 10.90 -3.38 8.18
CA ASP A 50 12.34 -3.67 8.12
C ASP A 50 13.18 -2.51 7.55
N GLY A 51 12.53 -1.39 7.19
CA GLY A 51 13.15 -0.22 6.59
C GLY A 51 13.35 -0.31 5.07
N SER A 52 13.03 -1.44 4.45
CA SER A 52 13.04 -1.57 2.99
C SER A 52 11.97 -0.68 2.35
N LYS A 53 12.19 -0.30 1.09
CA LYS A 53 11.27 0.54 0.32
C LYS A 53 10.73 -0.26 -0.85
N MET A 54 9.41 -0.39 -0.92
CA MET A 54 8.72 -1.10 -1.98
C MET A 54 7.86 -0.14 -2.79
N TYR A 55 7.74 -0.41 -4.09
CA TYR A 55 6.94 0.35 -5.03
C TYR A 55 5.82 -0.54 -5.56
N TYR A 56 4.59 -0.06 -5.46
CA TYR A 56 3.42 -0.78 -5.94
C TYR A 56 2.71 0.03 -7.02
N SER A 57 2.30 -0.64 -8.10
CA SER A 57 1.42 -0.04 -9.11
C SER A 57 0.02 0.09 -8.55
N ARG A 58 -0.58 1.28 -8.66
CA ARG A 58 -1.93 1.54 -8.13
C ARG A 58 -3.02 0.72 -8.83
N ASP A 59 -2.79 0.31 -10.07
CA ASP A 59 -3.75 -0.46 -10.85
C ASP A 59 -3.86 -1.92 -10.38
N ASN A 60 -2.86 -2.40 -9.64
CA ASN A 60 -2.72 -3.81 -9.29
C ASN A 60 -2.94 -4.09 -7.79
N VAL A 61 -3.08 -3.05 -6.96
CA VAL A 61 -3.10 -3.23 -5.50
C VAL A 61 -4.19 -2.42 -4.79
N GLU A 62 -4.58 -2.91 -3.62
CA GLU A 62 -5.41 -2.22 -2.64
C GLU A 62 -4.63 -1.98 -1.35
N PHE A 63 -4.86 -0.83 -0.71
CA PHE A 63 -4.26 -0.48 0.58
C PHE A 63 -5.32 -0.59 1.67
N ARG A 64 -5.02 -1.37 2.73
CA ARG A 64 -5.93 -1.58 3.87
C ARG A 64 -5.22 -1.15 5.17
N VAL A 65 -5.94 -0.48 6.07
CA VAL A 65 -5.45 -0.01 7.40
C VAL A 65 -5.82 -1.03 8.47
#